data_AF-A0A8B7JI58-F1
#
_entry.id   AF-A0A8B7JI58-F1
#
_cell.length_a   1.000
_cell.length_b   1.000
_cell.length_c   1.000
_cell.angle_alpha   90.00
_cell.angle_beta   90.00
_cell.angle_gamma   90.00
#
_symmetry.space_group_name_H-M   'P 1'
#
loop_
_entity.id
_entity.type
_entity.pdbx_description
1 polymer ?
#
loop_
_entity_poly.entity_id
_entity_poly.type
_entity_poly.pdbx_seq_one_letter_code
_entity_poly.pdbx_strand_id
1 'polypeptide(L)'
;PRPPSPPPCRQFVEEAALDFARQHPGVVLYVSPRPCPAPLLLAEYLNGTVREELVASKSGEEIAQLAAKLADQSGLDIIRIRKPFHTANPSVQGQWHPFTNKPSALTVRGPRLPPQ
;
A
#
# COMPACT_ATOMS: atom_id res chain seq x y z
N PRO A 1 13.44 43.21 -14.03
CA PRO A 1 12.76 42.36 -13.01
C PRO A 1 12.54 40.94 -13.53
N ARG A 2 13.16 39.94 -12.89
CA ARG A 2 12.93 38.52 -13.22
C ARG A 2 11.48 38.19 -12.81
N PRO A 3 10.68 37.49 -13.64
CA PRO A 3 9.34 37.08 -13.22
C PRO A 3 9.43 36.25 -11.93
N PRO A 4 8.40 36.29 -11.05
CA PRO A 4 8.37 35.46 -9.86
C PRO A 4 8.50 33.98 -10.26
N SER A 5 9.25 33.21 -9.47
CA SER A 5 9.35 31.76 -9.66
C SER A 5 7.95 31.14 -9.69
N PRO A 6 7.69 30.18 -10.61
CA PRO A 6 6.39 29.51 -10.65
C PRO A 6 6.09 28.86 -9.29
N PRO A 7 4.81 28.75 -8.91
CA PRO A 7 4.45 28.02 -7.71
C PRO A 7 4.93 26.56 -7.83
N PRO A 8 5.34 25.90 -6.72
CA PRO A 8 5.96 24.57 -6.78
C PRO A 8 5.16 23.51 -7.53
N CYS A 9 3.83 23.53 -7.45
CA CYS A 9 2.98 22.59 -8.20
C CYS A 9 3.09 22.78 -9.71
N ARG A 10 3.27 24.03 -10.16
CA ARG A 10 3.49 24.33 -11.58
C ARG A 10 4.87 23.88 -12.02
N GLN A 11 5.89 24.04 -11.17
CA GLN A 11 7.23 23.52 -11.43
C GLN A 11 7.21 21.99 -11.64
N PHE A 12 6.50 21.25 -10.79
CA PHE A 12 6.32 19.80 -10.97
C PHE A 12 5.70 19.45 -12.33
N VAL A 13 4.64 20.16 -12.74
CA VAL A 13 3.97 19.94 -14.03
C VAL A 13 4.89 20.24 -15.21
N GLU A 14 5.69 21.29 -15.12
CA GLU A 14 6.59 21.72 -16.20
C GLU A 14 7.85 20.84 -16.31
N GLU A 15 8.41 20.39 -15.19
CA GLU A 15 9.74 19.76 -15.16
C GLU A 15 9.71 18.24 -14.93
N ALA A 16 8.75 17.71 -14.14
CA ALA A 16 8.81 16.33 -13.65
C ALA A 16 7.62 15.45 -14.07
N ALA A 17 6.45 16.04 -14.35
CA ALA A 17 5.22 15.28 -14.63
C ALA A 17 5.33 14.36 -15.86
N LEU A 18 6.02 14.81 -16.92
CA LEU A 18 6.20 14.02 -18.13
C LEU A 18 7.09 12.80 -17.87
N ASP A 19 8.19 12.99 -17.13
CA ASP A 19 9.10 11.91 -16.81
C ASP A 19 8.48 10.92 -15.82
N PHE A 20 7.67 11.41 -14.87
CA PHE A 20 6.83 10.57 -14.02
C PHE A 20 5.89 9.68 -14.85
N ALA A 21 5.16 10.25 -15.81
CA ALA A 21 4.25 9.49 -16.67
C ALA A 21 4.99 8.45 -17.54
N ARG A 22 6.21 8.75 -17.98
CA ARG A 22 7.06 7.79 -18.72
C ARG A 22 7.54 6.64 -17.85
N GLN A 23 7.87 6.92 -16.59
CA GLN A 23 8.32 5.90 -15.63
C GLN A 23 7.17 4.99 -15.17
N HIS A 24 5.94 5.51 -15.16
CA HIS A 24 4.74 4.78 -14.72
C HIS A 24 3.71 4.66 -15.86
N PRO A 25 3.95 3.83 -16.90
CA PRO A 25 3.06 3.73 -18.07
C PRO A 25 1.65 3.19 -17.75
N GLY A 26 1.46 2.55 -16.59
CA GLY A 26 0.16 2.10 -16.11
C GLY A 26 -0.66 3.15 -15.36
N VAL A 27 -0.12 4.36 -15.19
CA VAL A 27 -0.76 5.47 -14.47
C VAL A 27 -1.14 6.57 -15.46
N VAL A 28 -2.35 7.10 -15.33
CA VAL A 28 -2.80 8.27 -16.09
C VAL A 28 -2.76 9.49 -15.20
N LEU A 29 -2.02 10.52 -15.61
CA LEU A 29 -1.90 11.79 -14.90
C LEU A 29 -2.76 12.87 -15.57
N TYR A 30 -3.78 13.35 -14.87
CA TYR A 30 -4.60 14.48 -15.30
C TYR A 30 -4.16 15.77 -14.60
N VAL A 31 -4.01 16.85 -15.37
CA VAL A 31 -3.71 18.19 -14.83
C VAL A 31 -4.91 19.09 -15.10
N SER A 32 -5.56 19.54 -14.02
CA SER A 32 -6.67 20.48 -14.09
C SER A 32 -6.22 21.86 -13.59
N PRO A 33 -5.70 22.75 -14.46
CA PRO A 33 -5.32 24.09 -14.07
C PRO A 33 -6.56 24.91 -13.73
N ARG A 34 -6.73 25.24 -12.45
CA ARG A 34 -7.84 26.06 -11.95
C ARG A 34 -7.35 27.01 -10.86
N PRO A 35 -7.93 28.21 -10.73
CA PRO A 35 -7.68 29.06 -9.57
C PRO A 35 -8.09 28.31 -8.31
N CYS A 36 -7.11 27.87 -7.53
CA CYS A 36 -7.33 27.12 -6.30
C CYS A 36 -6.35 27.58 -5.23
N PRO A 37 -6.82 28.00 -4.04
CA PRO A 37 -5.92 28.38 -2.94
C PRO A 37 -5.19 27.16 -2.34
N ALA A 38 -5.71 25.95 -2.54
CA ALA A 38 -5.20 24.71 -1.98
C ALA A 38 -5.06 23.65 -3.10
N PRO A 39 -3.92 23.59 -3.81
CA PRO A 39 -3.68 22.55 -4.80
C PRO A 39 -3.64 21.16 -4.15
N LEU A 40 -4.27 20.19 -4.80
CA LEU A 40 -4.41 18.81 -4.33
C LEU A 40 -3.80 17.85 -5.35
N LEU A 41 -3.20 16.78 -4.85
CA LEU A 41 -2.85 15.60 -5.61
C LEU A 41 -3.84 14.49 -5.26
N LEU A 42 -4.59 14.02 -6.25
CA LEU A 42 -5.60 12.97 -6.10
C LEU A 42 -5.08 11.69 -6.74
N ALA A 43 -5.04 10.61 -5.95
CA ALA A 43 -4.71 9.28 -6.42
C ALA A 43 -5.92 8.36 -6.30
N GLU A 44 -6.44 7.90 -7.43
CA GLU A 44 -7.52 6.92 -7.52
C GLU A 44 -6.94 5.54 -7.80
N TYR A 45 -7.32 4.55 -7.00
CA TYR A 45 -6.81 3.18 -7.07
C TYR A 45 -7.85 2.22 -7.65
N LEU A 46 -7.37 1.09 -8.17
CA LEU A 46 -8.23 0.07 -8.80
C LEU A 46 -9.27 -0.55 -7.85
N ASN A 47 -9.00 -0.53 -6.54
CA ASN A 47 -9.94 -0.98 -5.52
C ASN A 47 -11.01 0.07 -5.16
N GLY A 48 -11.02 1.22 -5.85
CA GLY A 48 -11.97 2.31 -5.65
C GLY A 48 -11.60 3.27 -4.51
N THR A 49 -10.46 3.10 -3.85
CA THR A 49 -10.03 4.09 -2.85
C THR A 49 -9.49 5.33 -3.55
N VAL A 50 -9.73 6.47 -2.91
CA VAL A 50 -9.24 7.77 -3.37
C VAL A 50 -8.42 8.35 -2.23
N ARG A 51 -7.19 8.78 -2.53
CA ARG A 51 -6.33 9.50 -1.60
C ARG A 51 -6.11 10.92 -2.08
N GLU A 52 -6.45 11.86 -1.22
CA GLU A 52 -6.22 13.28 -1.44
C GLU A 52 -5.06 13.75 -0.57
N GLU A 53 -4.08 14.42 -1.19
CA GLU A 53 -2.94 14.99 -0.50
C GLU A 53 -2.80 16.48 -0.84
N LEU A 54 -2.68 17.31 0.20
CA LEU A 54 -2.47 18.75 0.05
C LEU A 54 -1.01 19.01 -0.35
N VAL A 55 -0.82 19.71 -1.46
CA VAL A 55 0.52 20.02 -2.01
C VAL A 55 0.88 21.51 -1.92
N ALA A 56 0.05 22.33 -1.26
CA ALA A 56 0.21 23.79 -1.18
C ALA A 56 1.57 24.26 -0.61
N SER A 57 2.15 23.50 0.33
CA SER A 57 3.38 23.85 1.04
C SER A 57 4.56 22.95 0.66
N LYS A 58 4.48 22.21 -0.44
CA LYS A 58 5.52 21.27 -0.89
C LYS A 58 6.33 21.85 -2.04
N SER A 59 7.61 21.52 -2.13
CA SER A 59 8.45 21.81 -3.28
C SER A 59 8.08 20.92 -4.49
N GLY A 60 8.53 21.29 -5.70
CA GLY A 60 8.29 20.46 -6.89
C GLY A 60 8.87 19.04 -6.75
N GLU A 61 10.05 18.92 -6.13
CA GLU A 61 10.70 17.63 -5.85
C GLU A 61 9.93 16.80 -4.81
N GLU A 62 9.43 17.44 -3.75
CA GLU A 62 8.61 16.77 -2.73
C GLU A 62 7.28 16.28 -3.32
N ILE A 63 6.71 17.02 -4.28
CA ILE A 63 5.51 16.60 -5.03
C ILE A 63 5.84 15.39 -5.91
N ALA A 64 6.99 15.37 -6.59
CA ALA A 64 7.42 14.22 -7.37
C ALA A 64 7.62 12.96 -6.52
N GLN A 65 8.28 13.10 -5.36
CA GLN A 65 8.45 12.00 -4.40
C GLN A 65 7.10 11.51 -3.85
N LEU A 66 6.17 12.43 -3.58
CA LEU A 66 4.82 12.09 -3.14
C LEU A 66 4.04 11.34 -4.23
N ALA A 67 4.11 11.80 -5.49
CA ALA A 67 3.47 11.15 -6.62
C ALA A 67 4.02 9.72 -6.83
N ALA A 68 5.33 9.53 -6.77
CA ALA A 68 5.96 8.22 -6.82
C ALA A 68 5.49 7.32 -5.66
N LYS A 69 5.48 7.83 -4.42
CA LYS A 69 4.96 7.11 -3.25
C LYS A 69 3.50 6.67 -3.45
N LEU A 70 2.64 7.53 -4.01
CA LEU A 70 1.24 7.19 -4.27
C LEU A 70 1.12 6.14 -5.39
N ALA A 71 1.95 6.23 -6.43
CA ALA A 71 1.98 5.23 -7.50
C ALA A 71 2.43 3.84 -7.01
N ASP A 72 3.35 3.78 -6.04
CA ASP A 72 3.84 2.52 -5.46
C ASP A 72 2.89 1.91 -4.41
N GLN A 73 1.87 2.64 -3.98
CA GLN A 73 0.90 2.16 -3.00
C GLN A 73 -0.21 1.33 -3.65
N SER A 74 -0.79 0.39 -2.88
CA SER A 74 -1.86 -0.49 -3.35
C SER A 74 -3.27 0.08 -3.24
N GLY A 75 -3.43 1.26 -2.62
CA GLY A 75 -4.74 1.82 -2.29
C GLY A 75 -5.39 1.19 -1.06
N LEU A 76 -4.73 0.32 -0.31
CA LEU A 76 -5.25 -0.16 0.97
C LEU A 76 -5.24 0.95 2.03
N ASP A 77 -6.08 0.80 3.05
CA ASP A 77 -6.11 1.74 4.17
C ASP A 77 -4.79 1.74 4.95
N ILE A 78 -4.24 2.93 5.18
CA ILE A 78 -3.08 3.14 6.04
C ILE A 78 -3.56 3.11 7.49
N ILE A 79 -3.73 1.88 7.98
CA ILE A 79 -4.09 1.57 9.36
C ILE A 79 -3.09 0.57 9.94
N ARG A 80 -3.20 0.30 11.24
CA ARG A 80 -2.29 -0.62 11.92
C ARG A 80 -2.38 -2.04 11.33
N ILE A 81 -1.31 -2.47 10.69
CA ILE A 81 -1.12 -3.87 10.25
C ILE A 81 -0.88 -4.74 11.49
N ARG A 82 -1.72 -5.77 11.68
CA ARG A 82 -1.63 -6.65 12.86
C ARG A 82 -0.51 -7.69 12.74
N LYS A 83 -0.31 -8.26 11.56
CA LYS A 83 0.72 -9.25 11.25
C LYS A 83 1.40 -8.84 9.95
N PRO A 84 2.73 -8.72 9.91
CA PRO A 84 3.46 -8.31 8.70
C PRO A 84 3.62 -9.45 7.69
N PHE A 85 2.89 -10.55 7.86
CA PHE A 85 2.88 -11.69 6.98
C PHE A 85 1.45 -12.21 6.81
N HIS A 86 1.17 -12.75 5.62
CA HIS A 86 -0.07 -13.43 5.29
C HIS A 86 0.26 -14.71 4.52
N THR A 87 -0.41 -15.81 4.86
CA THR A 87 -0.37 -17.05 4.09
C THR A 87 -1.76 -17.67 4.08
N ALA A 88 -2.21 -18.10 2.90
CA ALA A 88 -3.43 -18.88 2.77
C ALA A 88 -3.22 -20.35 3.21
N ASN A 89 -1.97 -20.81 3.25
CA ASN A 89 -1.58 -22.18 3.54
C ASN A 89 -0.54 -22.21 4.68
N PRO A 90 -0.98 -22.12 5.95
CA PRO A 90 -0.07 -22.00 7.09
C PRO A 90 0.67 -23.31 7.44
N SER A 91 0.22 -24.48 6.96
CA SER A 91 0.88 -25.77 7.18
C SER A 91 0.97 -26.58 5.89
N VAL A 92 2.06 -27.33 5.75
CA VAL A 92 2.34 -28.22 4.61
C VAL A 92 2.15 -29.69 4.97
N GLN A 93 2.53 -30.11 6.18
CA GLN A 93 2.51 -31.52 6.62
C GLN A 93 1.32 -31.86 7.54
N GLY A 94 0.35 -30.96 7.62
CA GLY A 94 -0.77 -31.07 8.55
C GLY A 94 -0.61 -30.15 9.75
N GLN A 95 -1.71 -29.55 10.20
CA GLN A 95 -1.70 -28.72 11.40
C GLN A 95 -1.55 -29.60 12.63
N TRP A 96 -0.71 -29.19 13.57
CA TRP A 96 -0.61 -29.89 14.85
C TRP A 96 -1.97 -29.92 15.54
N HIS A 97 -2.31 -31.09 16.07
CA HIS A 97 -3.46 -31.31 16.94
C HIS A 97 -3.02 -32.15 18.15
N PRO A 98 -3.79 -32.20 19.25
CA PRO A 98 -3.39 -32.89 20.47
C PRO A 98 -3.05 -34.39 20.34
N PHE A 99 -3.44 -35.01 19.23
CA PHE A 99 -3.21 -36.43 18.93
C PHE A 99 -2.09 -36.70 17.91
N THR A 100 -1.44 -35.67 17.34
CA THR A 100 -0.44 -35.84 16.28
C THR A 100 0.70 -36.77 16.71
N ASN A 101 1.15 -36.66 17.96
CA ASN A 101 2.26 -37.44 18.52
C ASN A 101 1.79 -38.44 19.58
N LYS A 102 0.53 -38.90 19.54
CA LYS A 102 -0.01 -39.88 20.49
C LYS A 102 -0.21 -41.24 19.82
N PRO A 103 0.16 -42.36 20.48
CA PRO A 103 -0.13 -43.68 19.96
C PRO A 103 -1.64 -43.91 19.93
N SER A 104 -2.13 -44.49 18.84
CA SER A 104 -3.56 -44.72 18.60
C SER A 104 -4.22 -45.62 19.67
N ALA A 105 -3.44 -46.45 20.36
CA ALA A 105 -3.90 -47.34 21.42
C ALA A 105 -4.65 -46.61 22.56
N LEU A 106 -4.25 -45.36 22.88
CA LEU A 106 -4.88 -44.56 23.93
C LEU A 106 -6.29 -44.09 23.54
N THR A 107 -6.50 -43.80 22.25
CA THR A 107 -7.81 -43.38 21.71
C THR A 107 -8.77 -44.57 21.60
N VAL A 108 -8.25 -45.73 21.23
CA VAL A 108 -9.07 -46.94 20.99
C VAL A 108 -9.46 -47.64 22.29
N ARG A 109 -8.55 -47.74 23.27
CA ARG A 109 -8.78 -48.54 24.50
C ARG A 109 -9.22 -47.70 25.70
N GLY A 110 -9.11 -46.38 25.63
CA GLY A 110 -9.37 -45.48 26.74
C GLY A 110 -8.29 -45.54 27.84
N PRO A 111 -8.37 -44.66 28.86
CA PRO A 111 -7.31 -44.47 29.86
C PRO A 111 -7.16 -45.62 30.87
N ARG A 112 -8.07 -46.60 30.90
CA ARG A 112 -8.05 -47.71 31.87
C ARG A 112 -7.36 -48.95 31.30
N LEU A 113 -6.06 -48.87 31.06
CA LEU A 113 -5.23 -50.07 30.85
C LEU A 113 -4.64 -50.50 32.20
N PRO A 114 -4.84 -51.75 32.66
CA PRO A 114 -4.08 -52.26 33.80
C PRO A 114 -2.58 -52.34 33.43
N PRO A 115 -1.66 -52.10 34.39
CA PRO A 115 -0.24 -52.30 34.15
C PRO A 115 0.01 -53.79 33.83
N GLN A 116 0.87 -54.05 32.83
CA GLN A 116 1.44 -55.38 32.63
C GLN A 116 2.55 -55.64 33.65
#